data_AF-A0A7C2SU42-F1
#
_entry.id   AF-A0A7C2SU42-F1
#
_cell.length_a   1.000
_cell.length_b   1.000
_cell.length_c   1.000
_cell.angle_alpha   90.00
_cell.angle_beta   90.00
_cell.angle_gamma   90.00
#
_symmetry.space_group_name_H-M   'P 1'
#
loop_
_entity.id
_entity.type
_entity.pdbx_description
1 polymer ?
#
loop_
_entity_poly.entity_id
_entity_poly.type
_entity_poly.pdbx_seq_one_letter_code
_entity_poly.pdbx_strand_id
1 'polypeptide(L)' 'MISKPLAVVAVSGGLDSCVTAAIASQDFVLAFAHINYGQRT' A
#
# COMPACT_ATOMS: atom_id res chain seq x y z
N MET A 1 -10.41 21.07 9.16
CA MET A 1 -9.36 20.46 8.33
C MET A 1 -9.71 18.99 8.18
N ILE A 2 -10.14 18.54 7.01
CA ILE A 2 -10.49 17.13 6.81
C ILE A 2 -9.17 16.38 6.59
N SER A 3 -8.80 15.50 7.53
CA SER A 3 -7.66 14.62 7.32
C SER A 3 -8.02 13.62 6.23
N LYS A 4 -7.07 13.34 5.31
CA LYS A 4 -7.22 12.25 4.33
C LYS A 4 -7.60 10.95 5.06
N PRO A 5 -8.55 10.15 4.54
CA PRO A 5 -8.91 8.88 5.14
C PRO A 5 -7.73 7.90 5.11
N LEU A 6 -7.71 6.95 6.05
CA LEU A 6 -6.70 5.89 6.10
C LEU A 6 -7.02 4.83 5.04
N ALA A 7 -6.03 4.43 4.25
CA ALA A 7 -6.09 3.29 3.35
C ALA A 7 -5.03 2.26 3.71
N VAL A 8 -5.44 1.00 3.82
CA VAL A 8 -4.52 -0.14 4.00
C VAL A 8 -4.19 -0.71 2.64
N VAL A 9 -2.91 -0.68 2.25
CA VAL A 9 -2.44 -1.19 0.96
C VAL A 9 -1.63 -2.46 1.17
N ALA A 10 -2.05 -3.55 0.53
CA ALA A 10 -1.26 -4.77 0.47
C ALA A 10 -0.05 -4.53 -0.46
N VAL A 11 1.14 -4.51 0.11
CA VAL A 11 2.39 -4.28 -0.63
C VAL A 11 3.17 -5.58 -0.71
N SER A 12 3.64 -5.96 -1.89
CA SER A 12 4.55 -7.10 -2.06
C SER A 12 6.01 -6.69 -2.18
N GLY A 13 6.25 -5.41 -2.51
CA GLY A 13 7.55 -4.87 -2.92
C GLY A 13 7.77 -4.90 -4.44
N GLY A 14 6.87 -5.55 -5.20
CA GLY A 14 6.88 -5.52 -6.66
C GLY A 14 6.37 -4.19 -7.22
N LEU A 15 6.74 -3.89 -8.47
CA LEU A 15 6.42 -2.65 -9.18
C LEU A 15 4.94 -2.28 -9.08
N ASP A 16 4.05 -3.24 -9.40
CA ASP A 16 2.62 -2.99 -9.42
C ASP A 16 2.11 -2.52 -8.05
N SER A 17 2.54 -3.20 -6.97
CA SER A 17 2.14 -2.82 -5.62
C SER A 17 2.69 -1.45 -5.19
N CYS A 18 3.89 -1.09 -5.64
CA CYS A 18 4.49 0.22 -5.39
C CYS A 18 3.77 1.34 -6.16
N VAL A 19 3.40 1.10 -7.42
CA VAL A 19 2.62 2.05 -8.23
C VAL A 19 1.23 2.22 -7.65
N THR A 20 0.56 1.15 -7.25
CA THR A 20 -0.73 1.22 -6.53
C THR A 20 -0.61 2.07 -5.26
N ALA A 21 0.43 1.85 -4.44
CA ALA A 21 0.68 2.66 -3.24
C ALA A 21 0.93 4.14 -3.58
N ALA A 22 1.70 4.43 -4.63
CA ALA A 22 1.97 5.80 -5.08
C ALA A 22 0.68 6.51 -5.52
N ILE A 23 -0.20 5.83 -6.26
CA ILE A 23 -1.51 6.37 -6.64
C ILE A 23 -2.37 6.63 -5.39
N ALA A 24 -2.47 5.67 -4.48
CA ALA A 24 -3.27 5.82 -3.25
C ALA A 24 -2.76 6.97 -2.35
N SER A 25 -1.45 7.26 -2.33
CA SER A 25 -0.87 8.34 -1.52
C SER A 25 -1.40 9.74 -1.88
N GLN A 26 -1.96 9.90 -3.09
CA GLN A 26 -2.50 11.16 -3.57
C GLN A 26 -3.74 11.57 -2.76
N ASP A 27 -4.55 10.60 -2.33
CA ASP A 27 -5.85 10.86 -1.69
C ASP A 27 -5.95 10.34 -0.25
N PHE A 28 -5.04 9.46 0.18
CA PHE A 28 -5.13 8.75 1.45
C PHE A 28 -3.88 8.90 2.33
N VAL A 29 -4.03 8.72 3.64
CA VAL A 29 -2.92 8.34 4.53
C VAL A 29 -2.74 6.84 4.40
N LEU A 30 -1.52 6.36 4.17
CA LEU A 30 -1.28 4.95 3.90
C LEU A 30 -0.81 4.19 5.15
N ALA A 31 -1.38 3.00 5.33
CA ALA A 31 -0.81 1.94 6.15
C ALA A 31 -0.47 0.76 5.23
N PHE A 32 0.73 0.19 5.38
CA PHE A 32 1.17 -0.92 4.54
C PHE A 32 0.97 -2.26 5.22
N ALA A 33 0.37 -3.19 4.48
CA ALA A 33 0.29 -4.60 4.83
C ALA A 33 1.26 -5.38 3.94
N HIS A 34 2.46 -5.63 4.45
CA HIS A 34 3.40 -6.57 3.83
C HIS A 34 3.21 -7.94 4.47
N ILE A 35 2.75 -8.90 3.68
CA ILE A 35 2.37 -10.22 4.17
C ILE A 35 3.47 -11.20 3.77
N ASN A 36 4.05 -11.88 4.77
CA ASN A 36 4.88 -13.05 4.51
C ASN A 36 3.98 -14.28 4.42
N TYR A 37 3.82 -14.83 3.21
CA TYR A 37 3.03 -16.03 2.97
C TYR A 37 3.90 -17.26 2.64
N GLY A 38 5.18 -17.24 3.02
CA GLY A 38 6.11 -18.36 2.79
C GLY A 38 6.44 -18.55 1.31
N GLN A 39 6.61 -17.43 0.58
CA GLN A 39 6.92 -17.43 -0.84
C GLN A 39 8.18 -18.25 -1.13
N ARG A 40 8.07 -19.18 -2.08
CA ARG A 40 9.20 -20.01 -2.56
C ARG A 40 9.94 -19.37 -3.72
N THR A 41 9.39 -18.29 -4.26
CA THR A 41 9.86 -17.50 -5.40
C THR A 41 9.86 -16.03 -5.02
#